data_AF-A0A9E3NEL6-F1
#
_entry.id   AF-A0A9E3NEL6-F1
#
_cell.length_a   1.000
_cell.length_b   1.000
_cell.length_c   1.000
_cell.angle_alpha   90.00
_cell.angle_beta   90.00
_cell.angle_gamma   90.00
#
_symmetry.space_group_name_H-M   'P 1'
#
loop_
_entity.id
_entity.type
_entity.pdbx_description
1 polymer ?
#
loop_
_entity_poly.entity_id
_entity_poly.type
_entity_poly.pdbx_seq_one_letter_code
_entity_poly.pdbx_strand_id
1 'polypeptide(L)'
;MVHPVFENEYVICELDDALPVLKHRWKTEPSGEVFRSNLIAIQQRYIELAKAYDNLAWLADTQMLGEVDQETEDWFVQVWDDLLFVKAGVKYHGVILGDDLFADYPMEKFKLNAEEKFAAHGVQLAVFSDEDEAYEWIRTR
;
A
#
# COMPACT_ATOMS: atom_id res chain seq x y z
N MET A 1 -17.74 -3.49 7.74
CA MET A 1 -17.53 -2.96 9.11
C MET A 1 -16.05 -2.71 9.23
N VAL A 2 -15.67 -1.50 9.62
CA VAL A 2 -14.26 -1.10 9.70
C VAL A 2 -13.73 -1.45 11.08
N HIS A 3 -12.63 -2.21 11.11
CA HIS A 3 -11.97 -2.67 12.32
C HIS A 3 -10.56 -2.08 12.39
N PRO A 4 -10.17 -1.43 13.50
CA PRO A 4 -8.79 -0.98 13.67
C PRO A 4 -7.86 -2.20 13.79
N VAL A 5 -6.80 -2.22 12.97
CA VAL A 5 -5.79 -3.28 12.96
C VAL A 5 -4.51 -2.82 13.64
N PHE A 6 -4.11 -1.59 13.37
CA PHE A 6 -2.91 -0.98 13.90
C PHE A 6 -3.04 0.55 13.86
N GLU A 7 -2.65 1.23 14.93
CA GLU A 7 -2.59 2.69 14.94
C GLU A 7 -1.37 3.12 15.75
N ASN A 8 -0.64 4.11 15.24
CA ASN A 8 0.39 4.82 15.99
C ASN A 8 0.34 6.32 15.66
N GLU A 9 1.35 7.08 16.04
CA GLU A 9 1.41 8.53 15.76
C GLU A 9 1.39 8.88 14.25
N TYR A 10 1.91 8.00 13.40
CA TYR A 10 2.16 8.25 11.98
C TYR A 10 1.15 7.64 11.03
N VAL A 11 0.54 6.51 11.38
CA VAL A 11 -0.34 5.75 10.47
C VAL A 11 -1.50 5.12 11.23
N ILE A 12 -2.65 5.11 10.58
CA ILE A 12 -3.82 4.33 10.98
C ILE A 12 -3.99 3.22 9.96
N CYS A 13 -4.13 1.99 10.41
CA CYS A 13 -4.38 0.82 9.59
C CYS A 13 -5.65 0.14 10.05
N GLU A 14 -6.58 -0.04 9.11
CA GLU A 14 -7.92 -0.52 9.34
C GLU A 14 -8.26 -1.61 8.33
N LEU A 15 -9.01 -2.60 8.77
CA LEU A 15 -9.60 -3.62 7.93
C LEU A 15 -11.06 -3.26 7.70
N ASP A 16 -11.46 -3.05 6.45
CA ASP A 16 -12.88 -3.13 6.11
C ASP A 16 -13.22 -4.60 5.82
N ASP A 17 -14.06 -5.20 6.66
CA ASP A 17 -14.49 -6.60 6.48
C ASP A 17 -15.63 -6.75 5.46
N ALA A 18 -16.36 -5.66 5.15
CA ALA A 18 -17.48 -5.70 4.22
C ALA A 18 -16.98 -5.74 2.78
N LEU A 19 -15.83 -5.10 2.55
CA LEU A 19 -15.06 -5.19 1.34
C LEU A 19 -13.62 -5.50 1.78
N PRO A 20 -13.14 -6.76 1.66
CA PRO A 20 -11.88 -7.19 2.25
C PRO A 20 -10.71 -6.32 1.80
N VAL A 21 -10.39 -5.30 2.61
CA VAL A 21 -9.41 -4.25 2.32
C VAL A 21 -8.68 -3.93 3.60
N LEU A 22 -7.37 -4.10 3.59
CA LEU A 22 -6.48 -3.52 4.57
C LEU A 22 -6.06 -2.14 4.09
N LYS A 23 -6.70 -1.12 4.65
CA LYS A 23 -6.38 0.28 4.38
C LYS A 23 -5.36 0.77 5.39
N HIS A 24 -4.34 1.47 4.95
CA HIS A 24 -3.48 2.24 5.85
C HIS A 24 -3.39 3.67 5.36
N ARG A 25 -3.64 4.62 6.26
CA ARG A 25 -3.62 6.05 6.03
C ARG A 25 -2.56 6.70 6.88
N TRP A 26 -1.63 7.37 6.24
CA TRP A 26 -0.61 8.16 6.90
C TRP A 26 -1.22 9.45 7.44
N LYS A 27 -0.83 9.83 8.66
CA LYS A 27 -1.31 11.02 9.37
C LYS A 27 -0.32 12.17 9.27
N THR A 28 0.96 11.85 9.24
CA THR A 28 2.07 12.79 9.16
C THR A 28 3.28 12.07 8.56
N GLU A 29 4.18 12.84 7.95
CA GLU A 29 5.46 12.37 7.42
C GLU A 29 6.32 11.77 8.55
N PRO A 30 6.61 10.45 8.53
CA PRO A 30 7.59 9.83 9.40
C PRO A 30 9.02 9.98 8.84
N SER A 31 10.04 9.73 9.67
CA SER A 31 11.39 9.49 9.12
C SER A 31 11.42 8.18 8.32
N GLY A 32 12.36 8.05 7.36
CA GLY A 32 12.48 6.85 6.52
C GLY A 32 12.65 5.53 7.30
N GLU A 33 13.30 5.54 8.46
CA GLU A 33 13.37 4.36 9.35
C GLU A 33 11.98 4.00 9.93
N VAL A 34 11.27 5.00 10.46
CA VAL A 34 9.93 4.82 11.04
C VAL A 34 8.94 4.39 9.96
N PHE A 35 9.05 4.97 8.77
CA PHE A 35 8.26 4.60 7.59
C PHE A 35 8.40 3.11 7.27
N ARG A 36 9.65 2.65 7.08
CA ARG A 36 9.96 1.24 6.76
C ARG A 36 9.48 0.29 7.86
N SER A 37 9.69 0.66 9.12
CA SER A 37 9.24 -0.13 10.27
C SER A 37 7.71 -0.31 10.29
N ASN A 38 6.97 0.78 10.06
CA ASN A 38 5.51 0.76 10.01
C ASN A 38 4.99 -0.05 8.81
N LEU A 39 5.59 0.10 7.63
CA LEU A 39 5.23 -0.70 6.47
C LEU A 39 5.43 -2.20 6.71
N ILE A 40 6.56 -2.59 7.30
CA ILE A 40 6.81 -3.99 7.68
C ILE A 40 5.76 -4.49 8.68
N ALA A 41 5.40 -3.67 9.67
CA ALA A 41 4.35 -4.03 10.63
C ALA A 41 3.00 -4.25 9.95
N ILE A 42 2.59 -3.35 9.05
CA ILE A 42 1.33 -3.47 8.28
C ILE A 42 1.39 -4.71 7.38
N GLN A 43 2.53 -4.99 6.75
CA GLN A 43 2.72 -6.19 5.91
C GLN A 43 2.55 -7.48 6.71
N GLN A 44 3.08 -7.55 7.92
CA GLN A 44 2.87 -8.71 8.79
C GLN A 44 1.39 -8.88 9.15
N ARG A 45 0.66 -7.78 9.39
CA ARG A 45 -0.79 -7.83 9.64
C ARG A 45 -1.56 -8.30 8.42
N TYR A 46 -1.18 -7.83 7.23
CA TYR A 46 -1.76 -8.31 5.98
C TYR A 46 -1.59 -9.82 5.82
N ILE A 47 -0.39 -10.37 6.06
CA ILE A 47 -0.13 -11.80 5.95
C ILE A 47 -1.03 -12.61 6.89
N GLU A 48 -1.23 -12.15 8.13
CA GLU A 48 -2.13 -12.83 9.07
C GLU A 48 -3.60 -12.74 8.63
N LEU A 49 -4.03 -11.57 8.14
CA LEU A 49 -5.41 -11.35 7.68
C LEU A 49 -5.71 -12.10 6.38
N ALA A 50 -4.74 -12.21 5.47
CA ALA A 50 -4.88 -12.92 4.20
C ALA A 50 -5.14 -14.43 4.39
N LYS A 51 -4.88 -14.99 5.58
CA LYS A 51 -5.28 -16.37 5.92
C LYS A 51 -6.78 -16.53 6.18
N ALA A 52 -7.46 -15.45 6.57
CA ALA A 52 -8.88 -15.43 6.90
C ALA A 52 -9.75 -14.75 5.83
N TYR A 53 -9.15 -13.91 5.00
CA TYR A 53 -9.83 -13.14 3.96
C TYR A 53 -9.26 -13.48 2.59
N ASP A 54 -10.02 -14.22 1.79
CA ASP A 54 -9.74 -14.38 0.37
C ASP A 54 -9.84 -13.00 -0.33
N ASN A 55 -8.89 -12.73 -1.23
CA ASN A 55 -8.82 -11.48 -2.01
C ASN A 55 -8.68 -10.18 -1.18
N LEU A 56 -8.04 -10.24 0.00
CA LEU A 56 -7.71 -9.04 0.76
C LEU A 56 -6.96 -8.02 -0.11
N ALA A 57 -7.52 -6.83 -0.28
CA ALA A 57 -6.85 -5.71 -0.96
C ALA A 57 -5.89 -5.01 -0.01
N TRP A 58 -4.81 -4.49 -0.56
CA TRP A 58 -3.93 -3.55 0.11
C TRP A 58 -4.25 -2.15 -0.41
N LEU A 59 -4.66 -1.23 0.46
CA LEU A 59 -4.95 0.15 0.10
C LEU A 59 -4.05 1.10 0.90
N ALA A 60 -3.15 1.78 0.20
CA ALA A 60 -2.21 2.73 0.79
C ALA A 60 -2.67 4.17 0.55
N ASP A 61 -3.08 4.88 1.59
CA ASP A 61 -3.38 6.31 1.54
C ASP A 61 -2.17 7.12 2.01
N THR A 62 -1.43 7.64 1.03
CA THR A 62 -0.18 8.36 1.23
C THR A 62 -0.34 9.86 1.05
N GLN A 63 -1.57 10.41 1.09
CA GLN A 63 -1.79 11.84 0.86
C GLN A 63 -1.01 12.74 1.83
N MET A 64 -0.77 12.26 3.05
CA MET A 64 -0.06 12.97 4.11
C MET A 64 1.38 12.46 4.33
N LEU A 65 1.90 11.61 3.43
CA LEU A 65 3.19 10.95 3.63
C LEU A 65 4.38 11.87 3.33
N GLY A 66 4.22 12.90 2.50
CA GLY A 66 5.30 13.79 2.10
C GLY A 66 6.30 13.14 1.14
N GLU A 67 7.43 13.80 0.93
CA GLU A 67 8.54 13.27 0.10
C GLU A 67 9.28 12.17 0.86
N VAL A 68 9.66 11.10 0.16
CA VAL A 68 10.52 10.04 0.71
C VAL A 68 11.96 10.29 0.34
N ASP A 69 12.89 9.94 1.23
CA ASP A 69 14.32 10.06 0.97
C ASP A 69 14.84 8.95 0.05
N GLN A 70 15.95 9.21 -0.65
CA GLN A 70 16.56 8.28 -1.62
C GLN A 70 16.84 6.88 -1.03
N GLU A 71 17.21 6.80 0.26
CA GLU A 71 17.45 5.50 0.92
C GLU A 71 16.15 4.67 1.00
N THR A 72 15.02 5.33 1.26
CA THR A 72 13.71 4.70 1.29
C THR A 72 13.27 4.29 -0.12
N GLU A 73 13.54 5.13 -1.13
CA GLU A 73 13.28 4.79 -2.54
C GLU A 73 14.06 3.54 -3.00
N ASP A 74 15.35 3.47 -2.67
CA ASP A 74 16.18 2.32 -3.00
C ASP A 74 15.69 1.04 -2.29
N TRP A 75 15.28 1.19 -1.03
CA TRP A 75 14.70 0.09 -0.25
C TRP A 75 13.38 -0.41 -0.85
N PHE A 76 12.55 0.46 -1.40
CA PHE A 76 11.32 0.07 -2.07
C PHE A 76 11.57 -0.93 -3.21
N VAL A 77 12.48 -0.55 -4.12
CA VAL A 77 12.78 -1.33 -5.32
C VAL A 77 13.53 -2.62 -5.00
N GLN A 78 14.43 -2.59 -4.01
CA GLN A 78 15.29 -3.73 -3.70
C GLN A 78 14.66 -4.74 -2.74
N VAL A 79 13.82 -4.28 -1.81
CA VAL A 79 13.35 -5.09 -0.68
C VAL A 79 11.83 -5.13 -0.59
N TRP A 80 11.17 -3.97 -0.63
CA TRP A 80 9.73 -3.88 -0.36
C TRP A 80 8.89 -4.65 -1.38
N ASP A 81 9.18 -4.49 -2.66
CA ASP A 81 8.46 -5.14 -3.76
C ASP A 81 8.38 -6.67 -3.58
N ASP A 82 9.50 -7.31 -3.23
CA ASP A 82 9.53 -8.75 -2.96
C ASP A 82 8.74 -9.10 -1.68
N LEU A 83 8.89 -8.30 -0.63
CA LEU A 83 8.16 -8.51 0.63
C LEU A 83 6.63 -8.40 0.45
N LEU A 84 6.17 -7.49 -0.38
CA LEU A 84 4.74 -7.23 -0.56
C LEU A 84 4.10 -8.20 -1.56
N PHE A 85 4.70 -8.35 -2.74
CA PHE A 85 4.07 -9.14 -3.82
C PHE A 85 4.44 -10.61 -3.77
N VAL A 86 5.68 -10.96 -3.38
CA VAL A 86 6.13 -12.36 -3.34
C VAL A 86 5.85 -12.98 -1.98
N LYS A 87 6.27 -12.32 -0.90
CA LYS A 87 6.14 -12.88 0.46
C LYS A 87 4.76 -12.71 1.06
N ALA A 88 4.14 -11.54 0.92
CA ALA A 88 2.78 -11.31 1.41
C ALA A 88 1.70 -11.75 0.41
N GLY A 89 2.06 -11.91 -0.88
CA GLY A 89 1.13 -12.42 -1.89
C GLY A 89 0.01 -11.44 -2.22
N VAL A 90 0.26 -10.13 -2.07
CA VAL A 90 -0.73 -9.10 -2.38
C VAL A 90 -1.11 -9.16 -3.85
N LYS A 91 -2.39 -9.41 -4.14
CA LYS A 91 -2.92 -9.45 -5.51
C LYS A 91 -3.55 -8.14 -5.96
N TYR A 92 -4.06 -7.35 -5.03
CA TYR A 92 -4.74 -6.09 -5.32
C TYR A 92 -4.08 -4.99 -4.50
N HIS A 93 -3.42 -4.06 -5.17
CA HIS A 93 -2.66 -2.99 -4.55
C HIS A 93 -3.14 -1.64 -5.06
N GLY A 94 -3.96 -0.98 -4.25
CA GLY A 94 -4.43 0.38 -4.46
C GLY A 94 -3.55 1.38 -3.73
N VAL A 95 -3.29 2.52 -4.36
CA VAL A 95 -2.57 3.65 -3.74
C VAL A 95 -3.38 4.93 -3.96
N ILE A 96 -3.69 5.66 -2.89
CA ILE A 96 -4.29 6.99 -2.92
C ILE A 96 -3.16 8.00 -2.71
N LEU A 97 -2.93 8.83 -3.72
CA LEU A 97 -1.85 9.81 -3.71
C LEU A 97 -2.37 11.21 -3.40
N GLY A 98 -1.55 12.02 -2.72
CA GLY A 98 -1.81 13.44 -2.50
C GLY A 98 -1.15 14.28 -3.59
N ASP A 99 -1.61 15.52 -3.73
CA ASP A 99 -1.14 16.47 -4.75
C ASP A 99 0.39 16.71 -4.72
N ASP A 100 1.03 16.61 -3.54
CA ASP A 100 2.46 16.96 -3.34
C ASP A 100 3.46 15.83 -3.61
N LEU A 101 3.05 14.55 -3.60
CA LEU A 101 3.96 13.40 -3.75
C LEU A 101 4.49 13.17 -5.18
N PHE A 102 4.04 14.01 -6.11
CA PHE A 102 4.21 13.86 -7.56
C PHE A 102 5.41 14.60 -8.15
N ALA A 103 6.19 15.32 -7.35
CA ALA A 103 7.30 16.09 -7.90
C ALA A 103 8.43 15.19 -8.46
N ASP A 104 8.73 14.05 -7.81
CA ASP A 104 9.97 13.32 -8.14
C ASP A 104 9.89 11.78 -8.24
N TYR A 105 8.82 11.09 -7.78
CA TYR A 105 8.72 9.64 -8.00
C TYR A 105 8.09 9.34 -9.37
N PRO A 106 8.82 8.82 -10.38
CA PRO A 106 8.25 8.51 -11.67
C PRO A 106 7.32 7.30 -11.54
N MET A 107 6.06 7.56 -11.22
CA MET A 107 5.01 6.55 -11.13
C MET A 107 4.88 5.71 -12.40
N GLU A 108 5.25 6.27 -13.55
CA GLU A 108 5.34 5.52 -14.80
C GLU A 108 6.38 4.40 -14.69
N LYS A 109 7.55 4.63 -14.05
CA LYS A 109 8.52 3.57 -13.81
C LYS A 109 8.04 2.57 -12.76
N PHE A 110 7.34 3.01 -11.72
CA PHE A 110 6.76 2.09 -10.73
C PHE A 110 5.69 1.20 -11.38
N LYS A 111 4.72 1.78 -12.08
CA LYS A 111 3.68 1.03 -12.80
C LYS A 111 4.26 0.16 -13.92
N LEU A 112 5.14 0.67 -14.78
CA LEU A 112 5.75 -0.13 -15.85
C LEU A 112 6.57 -1.30 -15.30
N ASN A 113 7.44 -1.05 -14.32
CA ASN A 113 8.23 -2.12 -13.72
C ASN A 113 7.34 -3.10 -12.95
N ALA A 114 6.33 -2.63 -12.23
CA ALA A 114 5.49 -3.48 -11.41
C ALA A 114 4.46 -4.27 -12.24
N GLU A 115 3.83 -3.67 -13.25
CA GLU A 115 2.93 -4.38 -14.16
C GLU A 115 3.69 -5.45 -14.96
N GLU A 116 4.87 -5.16 -15.52
CA GLU A 116 5.63 -6.19 -16.26
C GLU A 116 6.19 -7.28 -15.33
N LYS A 117 6.72 -6.89 -14.16
CA LYS A 117 7.38 -7.81 -13.21
C LYS A 117 6.37 -8.64 -12.41
N PHE A 118 5.18 -8.12 -12.15
CA PHE A 118 4.15 -8.78 -11.34
C PHE A 118 2.91 -9.21 -12.13
N ALA A 119 2.81 -8.96 -13.44
CA ALA A 119 1.83 -9.63 -14.30
C ALA A 119 1.93 -11.15 -14.19
N ALA A 120 3.15 -11.69 -14.04
CA ALA A 120 3.39 -13.12 -13.80
C ALA A 120 2.82 -13.62 -12.46
N HIS A 121 2.63 -12.72 -11.49
CA HIS A 121 2.09 -13.00 -10.16
C HIS A 121 0.59 -12.68 -10.04
N GLY A 122 -0.05 -12.17 -11.11
CA GLY A 122 -1.46 -11.80 -11.12
C GLY A 122 -1.79 -10.61 -10.23
N VAL A 123 -0.81 -9.71 -10.02
CA VAL A 123 -1.00 -8.50 -9.21
C VAL A 123 -1.66 -7.41 -10.06
N GLN A 124 -2.73 -6.81 -9.53
CA GLN A 124 -3.38 -5.64 -10.07
C GLN A 124 -3.02 -4.42 -9.24
N LEU A 125 -2.40 -3.44 -9.90
CA LEU A 125 -1.99 -2.18 -9.31
C LEU A 125 -2.88 -1.06 -9.83
N ALA A 126 -3.43 -0.27 -8.92
CA ALA A 126 -4.25 0.88 -9.27
C ALA A 126 -3.87 2.06 -8.38
N VAL A 127 -3.99 3.26 -8.95
CA VAL A 127 -3.64 4.51 -8.29
C VAL A 127 -4.83 5.44 -8.42
N PHE A 128 -5.16 6.12 -7.33
CA PHE A 128 -6.38 6.91 -7.18
C PHE A 128 -6.04 8.28 -6.60
N SER A 129 -6.91 9.25 -6.88
CA SER A 129 -6.80 10.60 -6.32
C SER A 129 -7.57 10.71 -5.01
N ASP A 130 -8.58 9.85 -4.84
CA ASP A 130 -9.44 9.81 -3.67
C ASP A 130 -9.82 8.38 -3.26
N GLU A 131 -10.39 8.28 -2.06
CA GLU A 131 -10.81 7.03 -1.45
C GLU A 131 -12.03 6.40 -2.15
N ASP A 132 -12.96 7.21 -2.67
CA ASP A 132 -14.17 6.69 -3.29
C ASP A 132 -13.82 5.93 -4.57
N GLU A 133 -12.97 6.50 -5.43
CA GLU A 133 -12.46 5.82 -6.63
C GLU A 133 -11.76 4.49 -6.29
N ALA A 134 -10.94 4.50 -5.24
CA ALA A 134 -10.23 3.32 -4.79
C ALA A 134 -11.19 2.21 -4.36
N TYR A 135 -12.19 2.55 -3.54
CA TYR A 135 -13.19 1.59 -3.08
C TYR A 135 -14.09 1.10 -4.21
N GLU A 136 -14.45 1.94 -5.17
CA GLU A 136 -15.19 1.51 -6.37
C GLU A 136 -14.40 0.49 -7.19
N TRP A 137 -13.12 0.75 -7.45
CA TRP A 137 -12.26 -0.21 -8.16
C TRP A 137 -12.20 -1.56 -7.44
N ILE A 138 -12.00 -1.53 -6.11
CA ILE A 138 -11.96 -2.74 -5.28
C ILE A 138 -13.31 -3.49 -5.29
N ARG A 139 -14.44 -2.81 -5.46
CA ARG A 139 -15.76 -3.47 -5.62
C ARG A 139 -15.93 -4.12 -6.99
N THR A 140 -15.25 -3.63 -8.02
CA THR A 140 -15.39 -4.09 -9.41
C THR A 140 -14.38 -5.16 -9.84
N ARG A 141 -13.45 -5.54 -8.94
CA ARG A 141 -12.36 -6.49 -9.20
C ARG A 141 -12.77 -7.96 -9.25
#